data_AF-A0A045KCS0-F1
#
_entry.id   AF-A0A045KCS0-F1
#
_cell.length_a   1.000
_cell.length_b   1.000
_cell.length_c   1.000
_cell.angle_alpha   90.00
_cell.angle_beta   90.00
_cell.angle_gamma   90.00
#
_symmetry.space_group_name_H-M   'P 1'
#
loop_
_entity.id
_entity.type
_entity.pdbx_description
1 polymer ?
#
loop_
_entity_poly.entity_id
_entity_poly.type
_entity_poly.pdbx_seq_one_letter_code
_entity_poly.pdbx_strand_id
1 'polypeptide(L)'
;MEKMSHDPIAADIGTQVSDNALHGVTAGSTALTSVTGLVPAGADEVSAQAATAFTSEGIQLLASNASAQDQLHRAGEAVQDVARTYSQIDDGAAGVFA
;
A
#
# COMPACT_ATOMS: atom_id res chain seq x y z
N MET A 1 27.76 -27.24 10.91
CA MET A 1 27.20 -25.88 10.78
C MET A 1 25.71 -26.04 10.65
N GLU A 2 24.93 -25.39 11.52
CA GLU A 2 23.47 -25.35 11.38
C GLU A 2 23.14 -24.65 10.06
N LYS A 3 22.23 -25.22 9.25
CA LYS A 3 21.78 -24.58 8.01
C LYS A 3 20.95 -23.37 8.41
N MET A 4 21.53 -22.17 8.39
CA MET A 4 20.76 -20.94 8.38
C MET A 4 19.95 -20.96 7.08
N SER A 5 18.67 -21.31 7.18
CA SER A 5 17.71 -21.22 6.09
C SER A 5 16.86 -20.00 6.40
N HIS A 6 16.99 -18.93 5.62
CA HIS A 6 15.98 -17.87 5.62
C HIS A 6 14.60 -18.49 5.28
N ASP A 7 13.57 -18.06 6.03
CA ASP A 7 12.19 -18.50 5.81
C ASP A 7 11.62 -17.82 4.54
N PRO A 8 11.32 -18.56 3.46
CA PRO A 8 10.81 -18.00 2.21
C PRO A 8 9.52 -17.17 2.38
N ILE A 9 8.82 -17.34 3.52
CA ILE A 9 7.64 -16.55 3.88
C ILE A 9 7.89 -15.04 3.85
N ALA A 10 9.12 -14.55 4.08
CA ALA A 10 9.35 -13.09 4.04
C ALA A 10 9.16 -12.50 2.64
N ALA A 11 9.55 -13.22 1.58
CA ALA A 11 9.30 -12.78 0.20
C ALA A 11 7.79 -12.77 -0.12
N ASP A 12 7.05 -13.77 0.38
CA ASP A 12 5.59 -13.84 0.25
C ASP A 12 4.90 -12.69 0.98
N ILE A 13 5.35 -12.35 2.20
CA ILE A 13 4.87 -11.18 2.94
C ILE A 13 5.12 -9.90 2.15
N GLY A 14 6.33 -9.71 1.62
CA GLY A 14 6.65 -8.53 0.82
C GLY A 14 5.75 -8.41 -0.42
N THR A 15 5.43 -9.53 -1.07
CA THR A 15 4.48 -9.58 -2.19
C THR A 15 3.08 -9.19 -1.76
N GLN A 16 2.57 -9.77 -0.67
CA GLN A 16 1.24 -9.47 -0.14
C GLN A 16 1.09 -7.99 0.25
N VAL A 17 2.14 -7.37 0.82
CA VAL A 17 2.13 -5.94 1.16
C VAL A 17 2.03 -5.08 -0.10
N SER A 18 2.83 -5.37 -1.13
CA SER A 18 2.77 -4.66 -2.41
C SER A 18 1.42 -4.84 -3.12
N ASP A 19 0.82 -6.04 -3.09
CA ASP A 19 -0.48 -6.31 -3.68
C ASP A 19 -1.62 -5.59 -2.93
N ASN A 20 -1.58 -5.61 -1.60
CA ASN A 20 -2.52 -4.87 -0.77
C ASN A 20 -2.45 -3.36 -1.04
N ALA A 21 -1.25 -2.83 -1.32
CA ALA A 21 -1.09 -1.44 -1.72
C ALA A 21 -1.83 -1.12 -3.03
N LEU A 22 -1.70 -1.98 -4.04
CA LEU A 22 -2.41 -1.84 -5.33
C LEU A 22 -3.93 -1.95 -5.15
N HIS A 23 -4.40 -2.86 -4.30
CA HIS A 23 -5.81 -2.94 -3.93
C HIS A 23 -6.29 -1.64 -3.25
N GLY A 24 -5.48 -1.05 -2.37
CA GLY A 24 -5.78 0.23 -1.72
C GLY A 24 -5.91 1.41 -2.69
N VAL A 25 -5.06 1.46 -3.74
CA VAL A 25 -5.17 2.48 -4.81
C VAL A 25 -6.46 2.28 -5.62
N THR A 26 -6.80 1.03 -5.93
CA THR A 26 -8.02 0.67 -6.65
C THR A 26 -9.28 1.00 -5.85
N ALA A 27 -9.26 0.74 -4.54
CA ALA A 27 -10.34 1.10 -3.63
C ALA A 27 -10.53 2.63 -3.58
N GLY A 28 -9.44 3.39 -3.48
CA GLY A 28 -9.49 4.85 -3.53
C GLY A 28 -10.08 5.37 -4.85
N SER A 29 -9.69 4.78 -5.98
CA SER A 29 -10.22 5.14 -7.30
C SER A 29 -11.72 4.83 -7.42
N THR A 30 -12.15 3.68 -6.90
CA THR A 30 -13.57 3.28 -6.84
C THR A 30 -14.39 4.25 -5.98
N ALA A 31 -13.82 4.74 -4.88
CA ALA A 31 -14.48 5.64 -3.94
C ALA A 31 -14.51 7.12 -4.40
N LEU A 32 -13.75 7.49 -5.44
CA LEU A 32 -13.54 8.87 -5.87
C LEU A 32 -14.86 9.65 -5.98
N THR A 33 -15.77 9.20 -6.83
CA THR A 33 -17.04 9.90 -7.08
C THR A 33 -17.91 9.97 -5.83
N SER A 34 -17.97 8.90 -5.03
CA SER A 34 -18.78 8.90 -3.80
C SER A 34 -18.26 9.85 -2.73
N VAL A 35 -16.95 10.08 -2.68
CA VAL A 35 -16.29 10.91 -1.66
C VAL A 35 -16.22 12.38 -2.08
N THR A 36 -16.12 12.67 -3.38
CA THR A 36 -16.02 14.06 -3.88
C THR A 36 -17.33 14.62 -4.42
N GLY A 37 -18.30 13.75 -4.75
CA GLY A 37 -19.53 14.12 -5.45
C GLY A 37 -20.75 14.39 -4.57
N LEU A 38 -20.56 14.70 -3.28
CA LEU A 38 -21.68 14.96 -2.37
C LEU A 38 -22.43 16.23 -2.80
N VAL A 39 -23.75 16.11 -2.98
CA VAL A 39 -24.64 17.24 -3.23
C VAL A 39 -25.20 17.79 -1.91
N PRO A 40 -25.52 19.09 -1.82
CA PRO A 40 -26.18 19.66 -0.65
C PRO A 40 -27.48 18.91 -0.32
N ALA A 41 -27.71 18.60 0.95
CA ALA A 41 -28.91 17.91 1.41
C ALA A 41 -30.17 18.79 1.34
N GLY A 42 -29.99 20.11 1.43
CA GLY A 42 -31.03 21.12 1.36
C GLY A 42 -30.55 22.38 0.62
N ALA A 43 -31.47 23.32 0.44
CA ALA A 43 -31.20 24.62 -0.21
C ALA A 43 -30.59 25.67 0.73
N ASP A 44 -30.35 25.31 1.99
CA ASP A 44 -29.76 26.18 3.00
C ASP A 44 -28.23 26.26 2.87
N GLU A 45 -27.68 27.34 3.42
CA GLU A 45 -26.25 27.64 3.36
C GLU A 45 -25.40 26.62 4.11
N VAL A 46 -25.94 25.99 5.16
CA VAL A 46 -25.24 24.96 5.95
C VAL A 46 -25.04 23.70 5.11
N SER A 47 -26.08 23.27 4.40
CA SER A 47 -26.02 22.14 3.45
C SER A 47 -25.00 22.39 2.33
N ALA A 48 -24.97 23.61 1.78
CA ALA A 48 -24.01 23.98 0.73
C ALA A 48 -22.56 24.00 1.25
N GLN A 49 -22.34 24.55 2.44
CA GLN A 49 -21.03 24.57 3.08
C GLN A 49 -20.56 23.16 3.43
N ALA A 50 -21.45 22.31 3.97
CA ALA A 50 -21.14 20.93 4.31
C ALA A 50 -20.71 20.14 3.07
N ALA A 51 -21.47 20.20 1.97
CA ALA A 51 -21.10 19.52 0.73
C ALA A 51 -19.71 19.93 0.23
N THR A 52 -19.41 21.25 0.26
CA THR A 52 -18.11 21.78 -0.14
C THR A 52 -16.98 21.29 0.77
N ALA A 53 -17.20 21.29 2.09
CA ALA A 53 -16.22 20.82 3.06
C ALA A 53 -15.91 19.32 2.87
N PHE A 54 -16.95 18.48 2.73
CA PHE A 54 -16.80 17.06 2.46
C PHE A 54 -16.05 16.79 1.16
N THR A 55 -16.32 17.53 0.09
CA THR A 55 -15.56 17.40 -1.16
C THR A 55 -14.08 17.73 -0.96
N SER A 56 -13.77 18.82 -0.24
CA SER A 56 -12.38 19.22 0.03
C SER A 56 -11.64 18.19 0.89
N GLU A 57 -12.24 17.76 2.00
CA GLU A 57 -11.68 16.72 2.87
C GLU A 57 -11.53 15.39 2.12
N GLY A 58 -12.51 15.05 1.28
CA GLY A 58 -12.50 13.87 0.44
C GLY A 58 -11.33 13.83 -0.54
N ILE A 59 -11.03 14.94 -1.22
CA ILE A 59 -9.86 15.07 -2.10
C ILE A 59 -8.56 14.86 -1.31
N GLN A 60 -8.45 15.50 -0.14
CA GLN A 60 -7.26 15.38 0.72
C GLN A 60 -7.07 13.95 1.23
N LEU A 61 -8.16 13.27 1.61
CA LEU A 61 -8.14 11.89 2.05
C LEU A 61 -7.71 10.95 0.93
N LEU A 62 -8.22 11.13 -0.29
CA LEU A 62 -7.82 10.32 -1.45
C LEU A 62 -6.34 10.52 -1.81
N ALA A 63 -5.84 11.75 -1.74
CA ALA A 63 -4.42 12.04 -1.94
C ALA A 63 -3.55 11.40 -0.85
N SER A 64 -3.97 11.49 0.42
CA SER A 64 -3.30 10.83 1.55
C SER A 64 -3.28 9.31 1.39
N ASN A 65 -4.41 8.70 1.01
CA ASN A 65 -4.48 7.27 0.71
C ASN A 65 -3.50 6.88 -0.40
N ALA A 66 -3.49 7.59 -1.53
CA ALA A 66 -2.57 7.29 -2.62
C ALA A 66 -1.10 7.36 -2.18
N SER A 67 -0.72 8.39 -1.40
CA SER A 67 0.62 8.50 -0.83
C SER A 67 0.94 7.35 0.13
N ALA A 68 0.00 6.95 0.97
CA ALA A 68 0.20 5.84 1.90
C ALA A 68 0.39 4.51 1.15
N GLN A 69 -0.40 4.27 0.09
CA GLN A 69 -0.24 3.07 -0.72
C GLN A 69 1.09 3.04 -1.46
N ASP A 70 1.60 4.17 -1.97
CA ASP A 70 2.96 4.22 -2.56
C ASP A 70 4.03 3.82 -1.54
N GLN A 71 3.91 4.28 -0.29
CA GLN A 71 4.84 3.89 0.78
C GLN A 71 4.73 2.41 1.14
N LEU A 72 3.52 1.85 1.20
CA LEU A 72 3.31 0.41 1.42
C LEU A 72 3.89 -0.42 0.27
N HIS A 73 3.71 0.01 -0.97
CA HIS A 73 4.28 -0.66 -2.12
C HIS A 73 5.80 -0.73 -2.05
N ARG A 74 6.47 0.41 -1.80
CA ARG A 74 7.93 0.50 -1.59
C ARG A 74 8.41 -0.35 -0.42
N ALA A 75 7.65 -0.39 0.67
CA ALA A 75 7.97 -1.23 1.83
C ALA A 75 7.91 -2.72 1.47
N GLY A 76 6.91 -3.15 0.69
CA GLY A 76 6.82 -4.51 0.19
C GLY A 76 8.00 -4.89 -0.72
N GLU A 77 8.41 -4.00 -1.63
CA GLU A 77 9.61 -4.18 -2.47
C GLU A 77 10.88 -4.32 -1.62
N ALA A 78 11.06 -3.46 -0.62
CA ALA A 78 12.22 -3.52 0.28
C ALA A 78 12.30 -4.86 1.03
N VAL A 79 11.16 -5.39 1.48
CA VAL A 79 11.11 -6.71 2.13
C VAL A 79 11.50 -7.83 1.16
N GLN A 80 11.00 -7.78 -0.09
CA GLN A 80 11.37 -8.75 -1.13
C GLN A 80 12.86 -8.69 -1.45
N ASP A 81 13.44 -7.49 -1.54
CA ASP A 81 14.86 -7.30 -1.82
C ASP A 81 15.76 -7.85 -0.71
N VAL A 82 15.38 -7.63 0.56
CA VAL A 82 16.05 -8.21 1.72
C VAL A 82 15.98 -9.73 1.69
N ALA A 83 14.78 -10.31 1.47
CA ALA A 83 14.59 -11.75 1.37
C ALA A 83 15.46 -12.37 0.25
N ARG A 84 15.49 -11.75 -0.93
CA ARG A 84 16.33 -12.17 -2.06
C ARG A 84 17.81 -12.13 -1.72
N THR A 85 18.26 -11.06 -1.06
CA THR A 85 19.68 -10.89 -0.69
C THR A 85 20.13 -11.99 0.27
N TYR A 86 19.33 -12.30 1.29
CA TYR A 86 19.63 -13.39 2.21
C TYR A 86 19.64 -14.76 1.51
N SER A 87 18.67 -15.04 0.63
CA SER A 87 18.65 -16.29 -0.14
C SER A 87 19.92 -16.46 -1.00
N GLN A 88 20.37 -15.40 -1.67
CA GLN A 88 21.59 -15.43 -2.49
C GLN A 88 22.86 -15.70 -1.67
N ILE A 89 22.95 -15.11 -0.46
CA ILE A 89 24.07 -15.35 0.46
C ILE A 89 24.07 -16.80 0.92
N ASP A 90 22.91 -17.34 1.31
CA ASP A 90 22.78 -18.73 1.77
C ASP A 90 23.16 -19.72 0.65
N ASP A 91 22.68 -19.51 -0.57
CA ASP A 91 23.01 -20.35 -1.73
C ASP A 91 24.51 -20.27 -2.08
N GLY A 92 25.08 -19.07 -2.04
CA GLY A 92 26.51 -18.84 -2.29
C GLY A 92 27.39 -19.53 -1.24
N ALA A 93 27.02 -19.44 0.04
CA ALA A 93 27.73 -20.13 1.12
C ALA A 93 27.60 -21.65 0.99
N ALA A 94 26.43 -22.18 0.65
CA ALA A 94 26.23 -23.62 0.43
C ALA A 94 27.10 -24.16 -0.72
N GLY A 95 27.25 -23.40 -1.81
CA GLY A 95 28.09 -23.77 -2.95
C GLY A 95 29.61 -23.74 -2.67
N VAL A 96 30.06 -23.03 -1.63
CA VAL A 96 31.48 -22.98 -1.23
C VAL A 96 31.93 -24.24 -0.48
N PHE A 97 30.99 -25.04 0.06
CA PHE A 97 31.28 -26.28 0.80
C PHE A 97 30.99 -27.56 0.00
N ALA A 98 30.65 -27.47 -1.29
CA ALA A 98 30.39 -28.59 -2.20
C ALA A 98 31.56 -28.80 -3.18
#